data_AF-A0A2V6IIZ3-F1
#
_entry.id   AF-A0A2V6IIZ3-F1
#
_cell.length_a   1.000
_cell.length_b   1.000
_cell.length_c   1.000
_cell.angle_alpha   90.00
_cell.angle_beta   90.00
_cell.angle_gamma   90.00
#
_symmetry.space_group_name_H-M   'P 1'
#
loop_
_entity.id
_entity.type
_entity.pdbx_description
1 polymer ?
#
loop_
_entity_poly.entity_id
_entity_poly.type
_entity_poly.pdbx_seq_one_letter_code
_entity_poly.pdbx_strand_id
1 'polypeptide(L)'
;NHCGYFPSWNLRLFRHRLGRYERIEIDDNIASGDNEVHEHVLLKGRAEYLPAPMEHYAFPNIATFVEKHNRYSTWEAAASAKVHQRTGGKTLRATPLGTPVERKRWLKKLAIRVPCRPSLRFLYHYVWKQGFRDGYRGWVLCRLLAWYERMIVLKEREMKNRSCNSNAVPC
;
A
#
# COMPACT_ATOMS: atom_id res chain seq x y z
N ASN A 1 18.01 -3.01 10.13
CA ASN A 1 16.66 -3.46 9.76
C ASN A 1 16.66 -3.98 8.34
N HIS A 2 16.69 -5.29 8.19
CA HIS A 2 16.77 -5.98 6.91
C HIS A 2 15.40 -6.29 6.31
N CYS A 3 14.31 -6.24 7.09
CA CYS A 3 12.93 -6.55 6.65
C CYS A 3 12.30 -5.64 5.56
N GLY A 4 13.10 -4.83 4.85
CA GLY A 4 12.66 -3.99 3.73
C GLY A 4 12.09 -2.62 4.13
N TYR A 5 12.15 -2.26 5.41
CA TYR A 5 11.76 -0.93 5.91
C TYR A 5 12.87 0.12 5.80
N PHE A 6 14.13 -0.30 5.63
CA PHE A 6 15.27 0.57 5.48
C PHE A 6 16.16 0.09 4.32
N PRO A 7 16.62 0.98 3.42
CA PRO A 7 16.21 2.37 3.28
C PRO A 7 14.80 2.52 2.67
N SER A 8 14.02 3.49 3.15
CA SER A 8 12.70 3.85 2.60
C SER A 8 12.67 5.35 2.30
N TRP A 9 12.58 5.70 1.03
CA TRP A 9 12.62 7.08 0.56
C TRP A 9 11.21 7.64 0.40
N ASN A 10 10.90 8.69 1.16
CA ASN A 10 9.65 9.43 1.06
C ASN A 10 9.97 10.92 0.96
N LEU A 11 9.31 11.63 0.03
CA LEU A 11 9.47 13.08 -0.08
C LEU A 11 8.76 13.75 1.11
N ARG A 12 9.54 14.32 2.04
CA ARG A 12 9.03 14.94 3.27
C ARG A 12 8.93 16.46 3.19
N LEU A 13 9.89 17.10 2.52
CA LEU A 13 10.00 18.55 2.46
C LEU A 13 9.91 19.00 0.99
N PHE A 14 8.91 19.81 0.69
CA PHE A 14 8.75 20.45 -0.61
C PHE A 14 7.96 21.74 -0.46
N ARG A 15 8.20 22.70 -1.35
CA ARG A 15 7.41 23.94 -1.36
C ARG A 15 5.99 23.63 -1.83
N HIS A 16 4.98 24.05 -1.06
CA HIS A 16 3.57 23.80 -1.38
C HIS A 16 3.16 24.27 -2.78
N ARG A 17 3.80 25.30 -3.37
CA ARG A 17 3.51 25.76 -4.75
C ARG A 17 3.97 24.77 -5.82
N LEU A 18 4.95 23.93 -5.51
CA LEU A 18 5.62 23.03 -6.45
C LEU A 18 5.21 21.56 -6.29
N GLY A 19 4.51 21.21 -5.22
CA GLY A 19 4.06 19.83 -4.98
C GLY A 19 2.58 19.75 -4.66
N ARG A 20 1.93 18.71 -5.18
CA ARG A 20 0.56 18.31 -4.85
C ARG A 20 0.54 16.82 -4.60
N TYR A 21 -0.28 16.37 -3.64
CA TYR A 21 -0.54 14.94 -3.45
C TYR A 21 -1.44 14.43 -4.57
N GLU A 22 -1.17 13.21 -5.06
CA GLU A 22 -2.11 12.51 -5.94
C GLU A 22 -3.37 12.23 -5.11
N ARG A 23 -4.54 12.73 -5.56
CA ARG A 23 -5.81 12.49 -4.86
C ARG A 23 -6.48 11.28 -5.50
N ILE A 24 -6.51 10.15 -4.80
CA ILE A 24 -7.44 9.09 -5.17
C ILE A 24 -8.76 9.33 -4.47
N GLU A 25 -9.77 9.68 -5.27
CA GLU A 25 -11.16 9.81 -4.83
C GLU A 25 -11.73 8.44 -4.42
N ILE A 26 -11.55 8.09 -3.15
CA ILE A 26 -12.29 7.01 -2.50
C ILE A 26 -13.57 7.61 -1.89
N ASP A 27 -14.56 6.77 -1.66
CA ASP A 27 -15.87 7.21 -1.19
C ASP A 27 -15.71 7.94 0.15
N ASP A 28 -16.39 9.08 0.33
CA ASP A 28 -16.19 9.99 1.47
C ASP A 28 -16.42 9.30 2.83
N ASN A 29 -17.08 8.14 2.83
CA ASN A 29 -17.39 7.33 4.01
C ASN A 29 -16.23 6.43 4.48
N ILE A 30 -15.14 6.30 3.72
CA ILE A 30 -14.02 5.40 4.07
C ILE A 30 -12.82 6.22 4.52
N ALA A 31 -12.74 6.44 5.84
CA ALA A 31 -11.63 7.17 6.45
C ALA A 31 -10.29 6.47 6.19
N SER A 32 -9.46 7.05 5.32
CA SER A 32 -8.10 6.58 5.07
C SER A 32 -7.10 6.98 6.16
N GLY A 33 -7.36 8.11 6.82
CA GLY A 33 -6.38 8.78 7.66
C GLY A 33 -5.13 9.14 6.83
N ASP A 34 -3.95 8.81 7.34
CA ASP A 34 -2.69 9.18 6.67
C ASP A 34 -2.44 8.44 5.35
N ASN A 35 -3.13 7.33 5.05
CA ASN A 35 -2.81 6.48 3.89
C ASN A 35 -3.16 7.15 2.55
N GLU A 36 -4.19 8.01 2.52
CA GLU A 36 -4.52 8.89 1.37
C GLU A 36 -3.36 9.82 1.02
N VAL A 37 -2.59 10.25 2.01
CA VAL A 37 -1.45 11.17 1.86
C VAL A 37 -0.16 10.44 1.46
N HIS A 38 -0.11 9.11 1.62
CA HIS A 38 1.02 8.29 1.15
C HIS A 38 1.05 8.12 -0.37
N GLU A 39 0.07 8.68 -1.08
CA GLU A 39 0.07 8.71 -2.54
C GLU A 39 0.88 9.86 -3.09
N HIS A 40 2.08 9.46 -3.50
CA HIS A 40 3.00 10.12 -4.43
C HIS A 40 2.83 11.63 -4.57
N VAL A 41 3.73 12.39 -3.95
CA VAL A 41 3.83 13.83 -4.21
C VAL A 41 4.23 14.03 -5.67
N LEU A 42 3.33 14.64 -6.44
CA LEU A 42 3.61 15.13 -7.79
C LEU A 42 4.42 16.42 -7.67
N LEU A 43 5.75 16.26 -7.67
CA LEU A 43 6.69 17.37 -7.59
C LEU A 43 6.98 17.93 -9.00
N LYS A 44 6.80 19.23 -9.16
CA LYS A 44 7.30 19.99 -10.31
C LYS A 44 8.71 20.51 -9.99
N GLY A 45 9.72 19.68 -10.21
CA GLY A 45 11.12 20.05 -9.95
C GLY A 45 12.01 18.84 -9.67
N ARG A 46 13.23 19.10 -9.18
CA ARG A 46 14.17 18.06 -8.75
C ARG A 46 13.96 17.73 -7.28
N ALA A 47 14.07 16.46 -6.93
CA ALA A 47 14.11 15.98 -5.56
C ALA A 47 15.54 15.49 -5.25
N GLU A 48 16.00 15.73 -4.03
CA GLU A 48 17.30 15.31 -3.54
C GLU A 48 17.16 14.48 -2.27
N TYR A 49 18.21 13.73 -1.94
CA TYR A 49 18.24 12.85 -0.78
C TYR A 49 18.92 13.56 0.39
N LEU A 50 18.34 13.43 1.58
CA LEU A 50 19.01 13.86 2.80
C LEU A 50 20.18 12.90 3.08
N PRO A 51 21.40 13.40 3.40
CA PRO A 51 22.55 12.54 3.67
C PRO A 51 22.41 11.76 4.99
N ALA A 52 21.64 12.29 5.94
CA ALA A 52 21.36 11.64 7.22
C ALA A 52 20.01 10.92 7.22
N PRO A 53 19.90 9.74 7.86
CA PRO A 53 18.63 9.04 8.01
C PRO A 53 17.73 9.80 8.99
N MET A 54 16.44 9.84 8.70
CA MET A 54 15.41 10.33 9.62
C MET A 54 14.75 9.14 10.31
N GLU A 55 14.80 9.12 11.65
CA GLU A 55 14.08 8.11 12.43
C GLU A 55 12.58 8.37 12.38
N HIS A 56 11.81 7.34 12.06
CA HIS A 56 10.36 7.43 11.96
C HIS A 56 9.69 6.33 12.76
N TYR A 57 9.22 6.68 13.96
CA TYR A 57 8.48 5.79 14.84
C TYR A 57 6.97 5.88 14.59
N ALA A 58 6.51 5.28 13.49
CA ALA A 58 5.10 5.33 13.09
C ALA A 58 4.12 4.62 14.06
N PHE A 59 4.64 3.68 14.85
CA PHE A 59 3.86 2.78 15.70
C PHE A 59 4.54 2.61 17.07
N PRO A 60 4.03 3.26 18.13
CA PRO A 60 4.61 3.16 19.48
C PRO A 60 4.32 1.80 20.15
N ASN A 61 3.21 1.14 19.80
CA ASN A 61 2.83 -0.15 20.36
C ASN A 61 2.05 -1.01 19.33
N ILE A 62 1.83 -2.29 19.68
CA ILE A 62 1.13 -3.26 18.82
C ILE A 62 -0.34 -2.88 18.64
N ALA A 63 -1.01 -2.31 19.64
CA ALA A 63 -2.41 -1.91 19.55
C ALA A 63 -2.60 -0.84 18.47
N THR A 64 -1.79 0.22 18.49
CA THR A 64 -1.77 1.28 17.46
C THR A 64 -1.39 0.72 16.10
N PHE A 65 -0.47 -0.25 16.04
CA PHE A 65 -0.17 -0.95 14.78
C PHE A 65 -1.41 -1.64 14.24
N VAL A 66 -2.08 -2.48 15.03
CA VAL A 66 -3.26 -3.26 14.63
C VAL A 66 -4.40 -2.34 14.21
N GLU A 67 -4.69 -1.30 14.97
CA GLU A 67 -5.75 -0.34 14.68
C GLU A 67 -5.50 0.38 13.34
N LYS A 68 -4.30 0.93 13.14
CA LYS A 68 -3.93 1.59 11.88
C LYS A 68 -4.01 0.63 10.70
N HIS A 69 -3.49 -0.60 10.83
CA HIS A 69 -3.53 -1.59 9.76
C HIS A 69 -4.96 -2.08 9.47
N ASN A 70 -5.86 -2.09 10.47
CA ASN A 70 -7.27 -2.37 10.24
C ASN A 70 -7.91 -1.26 9.38
N ARG A 71 -7.67 0.02 9.70
CA ARG A 71 -8.16 1.15 8.90
C ARG A 71 -7.57 1.14 7.48
N TYR A 72 -6.24 1.00 7.37
CA TYR A 72 -5.56 0.99 6.08
C TYR A 72 -5.96 -0.20 5.20
N SER A 73 -6.20 -1.37 5.79
CA SER A 73 -6.65 -2.54 5.00
C SER A 73 -8.06 -2.34 4.45
N THR A 74 -8.96 -1.65 5.18
CA THR A 74 -10.28 -1.29 4.66
C THR A 74 -10.15 -0.33 3.49
N TRP A 75 -9.32 0.71 3.63
CA TRP A 75 -9.10 1.68 2.57
C TRP A 75 -8.46 1.06 1.33
N GLU A 76 -7.41 0.24 1.49
CA GLU A 76 -6.76 -0.43 0.36
C GLU A 76 -7.70 -1.40 -0.38
N ALA A 77 -8.56 -2.11 0.36
CA ALA A 77 -9.58 -2.96 -0.24
C ALA A 77 -10.57 -2.15 -1.09
N ALA A 78 -11.03 -1.01 -0.59
CA ALA A 78 -11.91 -0.10 -1.32
C ALA A 78 -11.22 0.55 -2.53
N ALA A 79 -9.96 0.97 -2.38
CA ALA A 79 -9.14 1.50 -3.46
C ALA A 79 -8.97 0.48 -4.59
N SER A 80 -8.69 -0.79 -4.26
CA SER A 80 -8.58 -1.88 -5.23
C SER A 80 -9.86 -2.07 -6.04
N ALA A 81 -11.03 -2.03 -5.38
CA ALA A 81 -12.33 -2.15 -6.05
C ALA A 81 -12.57 -1.02 -7.07
N LYS A 82 -12.25 0.23 -6.72
CA LYS A 82 -12.39 1.38 -7.64
C LYS A 82 -11.39 1.34 -8.81
N VAL A 83 -10.18 0.84 -8.59
CA VAL A 83 -9.16 0.69 -9.65
C VAL A 83 -9.62 -0.29 -10.74
N HIS A 84 -10.45 -1.29 -10.41
CA HIS A 84 -11.05 -2.18 -11.41
C HIS A 84 -12.23 -1.55 -12.17
N GLN A 85 -12.98 -0.63 -11.56
CA GLN A 85 -14.08 0.08 -12.21
C GLN A 85 -13.59 1.23 -13.12
N ARG A 86 -12.53 1.94 -12.73
CA ARG A 86 -11.95 3.05 -13.50
C ARG A 86 -11.02 2.56 -14.63
N THR A 87 -11.56 1.81 -15.59
CA THR A 87 -10.84 1.46 -16.83
C THR A 87 -10.74 2.65 -17.82
N GLY A 88 -11.35 3.81 -17.53
CA GLY A 88 -11.47 4.93 -18.48
C GLY A 88 -10.91 6.31 -18.09
N GLY A 89 -10.28 6.51 -16.92
CA GLY A 89 -9.95 7.87 -16.43
C GLY A 89 -8.54 8.06 -15.89
N LYS A 90 -7.78 8.99 -16.50
CA LYS A 90 -6.58 9.75 -16.03
C LYS A 90 -5.70 9.14 -14.91
N THR A 91 -5.42 7.84 -14.93
CA THR A 91 -4.44 7.21 -14.02
C THR A 91 -3.20 6.79 -14.81
N LEU A 92 -2.00 6.99 -14.25
CA LEU A 92 -0.73 6.65 -14.90
C LEU A 92 -0.74 5.22 -15.45
N ARG A 93 -0.41 5.06 -16.74
CA ARG A 93 -0.46 3.78 -17.47
C ARG A 93 0.52 2.79 -16.83
N ALA A 94 0.06 1.57 -16.56
CA ALA A 94 0.93 0.50 -16.07
C ALA A 94 1.67 -0.15 -17.25
N THR A 95 2.85 0.36 -17.59
CA THR A 95 3.71 -0.14 -18.67
C THR A 95 4.96 -0.84 -18.11
N PRO A 96 5.37 -2.00 -18.66
CA PRO A 96 6.55 -2.74 -18.17
C PRO A 96 7.89 -2.04 -18.50
N LEU A 97 7.90 -1.15 -19.49
CA LEU A 97 9.06 -0.39 -19.96
C LEU A 97 8.96 1.11 -19.63
N GLY A 98 8.03 1.50 -18.76
CA GLY A 98 7.81 2.90 -18.38
C GLY A 98 8.75 3.39 -17.28
N THR A 99 8.34 4.50 -16.65
CA THR A 99 9.01 5.05 -15.46
C THR A 99 9.05 4.04 -14.31
N PRO A 100 9.96 4.18 -13.33
CA PRO A 100 10.03 3.27 -12.16
C PRO A 100 8.69 3.13 -11.42
N VAL A 101 7.88 4.19 -11.41
CA VAL A 101 6.54 4.22 -10.80
C VAL A 101 5.55 3.38 -11.60
N GLU A 102 5.57 3.48 -12.94
CA GLU A 102 4.72 2.69 -13.83
C GLU A 102 5.05 1.20 -13.77
N ARG A 103 6.35 0.85 -13.74
CA ARG A 103 6.83 -0.53 -13.56
C ARG A 103 6.37 -1.12 -12.23
N LYS A 104 6.47 -0.34 -11.14
CA LYS A 104 5.97 -0.75 -9.81
C LYS A 104 4.46 -0.99 -9.82
N ARG A 105 3.67 -0.14 -10.51
CA ARG A 105 2.22 -0.36 -10.68
C ARG A 105 1.92 -1.62 -11.50
N TRP A 106 2.69 -1.89 -12.56
CA TRP A 106 2.56 -3.12 -13.35
C TRP A 106 2.87 -4.39 -12.54
N LEU A 107 3.99 -4.39 -11.80
CA LEU A 107 4.35 -5.49 -10.89
C LEU A 107 3.26 -5.68 -9.81
N LYS A 108 2.70 -4.60 -9.27
CA LYS A 108 1.58 -4.68 -8.32
C LYS A 108 0.35 -5.33 -8.97
N LYS A 109 -0.02 -4.95 -10.20
CA LYS A 109 -1.12 -5.58 -10.95
C LYS A 109 -0.89 -7.08 -11.18
N LEU A 110 0.34 -7.47 -11.50
CA LEU A 110 0.69 -8.88 -11.67
C LEU A 110 0.63 -9.64 -10.33
N ALA A 111 1.22 -9.08 -9.28
CA ALA A 111 1.21 -9.64 -7.93
C ALA A 111 -0.20 -9.82 -7.35
N ILE A 112 -1.15 -8.95 -7.74
CA ILE A 112 -2.56 -9.06 -7.35
C ILE A 112 -3.22 -10.33 -7.88
N ARG A 113 -2.76 -10.87 -9.01
CA ARG A 113 -3.34 -12.07 -9.64
C ARG A 113 -2.77 -13.39 -9.10
N VAL A 114 -1.71 -13.35 -8.31
CA VAL A 114 -1.04 -14.57 -7.84
C VAL A 114 -1.83 -15.18 -6.67
N PRO A 115 -2.09 -16.50 -6.65
CA PRO A 115 -2.68 -17.16 -5.48
C PRO A 115 -1.74 -17.06 -4.25
N CYS A 116 -2.29 -17.10 -3.04
CA CYS A 116 -1.52 -17.08 -1.78
C CYS A 116 -0.62 -15.84 -1.56
N ARG A 117 -1.05 -14.66 -2.01
CA ARG A 117 -0.35 -13.36 -1.83
C ARG A 117 0.18 -13.12 -0.42
N PRO A 118 -0.56 -13.39 0.68
CA PRO A 118 -0.06 -13.16 2.03
C PRO A 118 1.19 -13.98 2.36
N SER A 119 1.22 -15.26 1.95
CA SER A 119 2.35 -16.15 2.15
C SER A 119 3.56 -15.74 1.32
N LEU A 120 3.34 -15.29 0.09
CA LEU A 120 4.41 -14.75 -0.77
C LEU A 120 5.00 -13.47 -0.20
N ARG A 121 4.16 -12.59 0.37
CA ARG A 121 4.63 -11.38 1.05
C ARG A 121 5.52 -11.73 2.25
N PHE A 122 5.13 -12.74 3.04
CA PHE A 122 5.97 -13.26 4.12
C PHE A 122 7.33 -13.74 3.61
N LEU A 123 7.34 -14.64 2.62
CA LEU A 123 8.57 -15.20 2.07
C LEU A 123 9.48 -14.12 1.47
N TYR A 124 8.91 -13.14 0.78
CA TYR A 124 9.66 -12.01 0.25
C TYR A 124 10.33 -11.18 1.34
N HIS A 125 9.60 -10.79 2.39
CA HIS A 125 10.18 -9.97 3.46
C HIS A 125 11.12 -10.75 4.38
N TYR A 126 10.82 -12.03 4.63
CA TYR A 126 11.59 -12.85 5.56
C TYR A 126 12.84 -13.44 4.91
N VAL A 127 12.71 -14.08 3.75
CA VAL A 127 13.80 -14.80 3.06
C VAL A 127 14.54 -13.86 2.11
N TRP A 128 13.84 -13.26 1.15
CA TRP A 128 14.48 -12.46 0.10
C TRP A 128 15.10 -11.17 0.62
N LYS A 129 14.37 -10.45 1.48
CA LYS A 129 14.89 -9.25 2.17
C LYS A 129 15.78 -9.59 3.38
N GLN A 130 16.04 -10.87 3.65
CA GLN A 130 16.88 -11.29 4.77
C GLN A 130 16.37 -10.82 6.14
N GLY A 131 15.05 -10.75 6.32
CA GLY A 131 14.43 -10.39 7.61
C GLY A 131 14.79 -11.35 8.75
N PHE A 132 15.18 -12.58 8.44
CA PHE A 132 15.71 -13.52 9.43
C PHE A 132 16.97 -13.00 10.16
N ARG A 133 17.74 -12.08 9.55
CA ARG A 133 18.92 -11.45 10.17
C ARG A 133 18.55 -10.54 11.35
N ASP A 134 17.31 -10.08 11.40
CA ASP A 134 16.78 -9.27 12.51
C ASP A 134 16.20 -10.16 13.64
N GLY A 135 16.34 -11.50 13.54
CA GLY A 135 15.93 -12.47 14.57
C GLY A 135 14.43 -12.48 14.85
N TYR A 136 14.06 -12.57 16.12
CA TYR A 136 12.66 -12.59 16.56
C TYR A 136 11.86 -11.37 16.09
N ARG A 137 12.46 -10.18 16.14
CA ARG A 137 11.79 -8.91 15.74
C ARG A 137 11.46 -8.92 14.25
N GLY A 138 12.37 -9.44 13.43
CA GLY A 138 12.13 -9.60 11.99
C GLY A 138 11.03 -10.61 11.68
N TRP A 139 11.02 -11.74 12.40
CA TRP A 139 9.96 -12.75 12.27
C TRP A 139 8.57 -12.20 12.62
N VAL A 140 8.45 -11.50 13.77
CA VAL A 140 7.18 -10.87 14.19
C VAL A 140 6.71 -9.86 13.14
N LEU A 141 7.60 -8.98 12.67
CA LEU A 141 7.25 -7.97 11.67
C LEU A 141 6.79 -8.62 10.35
N CYS A 142 7.49 -9.63 9.86
CA CYS A 142 7.10 -10.34 8.64
C CYS A 142 5.73 -11.01 8.78
N ARG A 143 5.42 -11.61 9.93
CA ARG A 143 4.10 -12.17 10.22
C ARG A 143 3.01 -11.12 10.27
N LEU A 144 3.26 -9.98 10.91
CA LEU A 144 2.33 -8.85 10.94
C LEU A 144 2.04 -8.30 9.54
N LEU A 145 3.06 -8.17 8.68
CA LEU A 145 2.90 -7.77 7.28
C LEU A 145 2.07 -8.77 6.48
N ALA A 146 2.29 -10.07 6.68
CA ALA A 146 1.51 -11.12 6.03
C ALA A 146 0.05 -11.13 6.50
N TRP A 147 -0.17 -10.93 7.81
CA TRP A 147 -1.50 -10.80 8.39
C TRP A 147 -2.24 -9.58 7.81
N TYR A 148 -1.56 -8.45 7.69
CA TYR A 148 -2.09 -7.25 7.05
C TYR A 148 -2.50 -7.48 5.58
N GLU A 149 -1.64 -8.10 4.76
CA GLU A 149 -1.99 -8.45 3.37
C GLU A 149 -3.21 -9.38 3.31
N ARG A 150 -3.31 -10.32 4.25
CA ARG A 150 -4.46 -11.21 4.35
C ARG A 150 -5.75 -10.43 4.63
N MET A 151 -5.72 -9.46 5.54
CA MET A 151 -6.88 -8.61 5.83
C MET A 151 -7.36 -7.85 4.60
N ILE A 152 -6.43 -7.27 3.83
CA ILE A 152 -6.76 -6.55 2.59
C ILE A 152 -7.51 -7.46 1.62
N VAL A 153 -6.96 -8.66 1.36
CA VAL A 153 -7.55 -9.63 0.42
C VAL A 153 -8.93 -10.10 0.88
N LEU A 154 -9.12 -10.35 2.18
CA LEU A 154 -10.40 -10.79 2.73
C LEU A 154 -11.46 -9.69 2.61
N LYS A 155 -11.14 -8.45 3.01
CA LYS A 155 -12.05 -7.31 2.91
C LYS A 155 -12.40 -6.99 1.45
N GLU A 156 -11.43 -7.12 0.53
CA GLU A 156 -11.67 -6.95 -0.89
C GLU A 156 -12.70 -7.98 -1.41
N ARG A 157 -12.61 -9.24 -0.97
CA ARG A 157 -13.59 -10.28 -1.32
C ARG A 157 -14.97 -9.98 -0.71
N GLU A 158 -15.02 -9.56 0.55
CA GLU A 158 -16.28 -9.18 1.20
C GLU A 158 -16.98 -8.03 0.46
N MET A 159 -16.23 -7.00 0.06
CA MET A 159 -16.77 -5.87 -0.71
C MET A 159 -17.28 -6.31 -2.09
N LYS A 160 -16.55 -7.18 -2.80
CA LYS A 160 -16.98 -7.76 -4.08
C LYS A 160 -18.26 -8.58 -3.92
N ASN A 161 -18.33 -9.43 -2.89
CA ASN A 161 -19.52 -10.24 -2.61
C ASN A 161 -20.74 -9.36 -2.29
N ARG A 162 -20.57 -8.30 -1.49
CA ARG A 162 -21.65 -7.34 -1.22
C ARG A 162 -22.16 -6.67 -2.49
N SER A 163 -21.27 -6.20 -3.37
CA SER A 163 -21.68 -5.60 -4.65
C SER A 163 -22.43 -6.58 -5.57
N CYS A 164 -22.04 -7.86 -5.59
CA CYS A 164 -22.74 -8.89 -6.33
C CYS A 164 -24.15 -9.13 -5.74
N ASN A 165 -24.24 -9.24 -4.41
CA ASN A 165 -25.50 -9.50 -3.73
C ASN A 165 -26.49 -8.32 -3.85
N SER A 166 -25.99 -7.08 -3.81
CA SER A 166 -26.81 -5.88 -4.05
C SER A 166 -27.32 -5.78 -5.48
N ASN A 167 -26.58 -6.29 -6.46
CA ASN A 167 -27.01 -6.36 -7.86
C ASN A 167 -27.88 -7.59 -8.17
N ALA A 168 -27.89 -8.59 -7.29
CA ALA A 168 -28.63 -9.84 -7.44
C ALA A 168 -30.05 -9.81 -6.84
N VAL A 169 -30.49 -8.68 -6.28
CA VAL A 169 -31.87 -8.50 -5.81
C VAL A 169 -32.55 -7.36 -6.59
N PRO A 170 -33.21 -7.68 -7.71
CA PRO A 170 -34.47 -7.07 -8.08
C PRO A 170 -35.59 -8.07 -7.76
N CYS A 171 -36.39 -7.75 -6.74
CA CYS A 171 -37.79 -8.14 -6.49
C CYS A 171 -38.14 -7.80 -5.04
#